data_AF-A0A412DY65-F1
#
_entry.id   AF-A0A412DY65-F1
#
_cell.length_a   1.000
_cell.length_b   1.000
_cell.length_c   1.000
_cell.angle_alpha   90.00
_cell.angle_beta   90.00
_cell.angle_gamma   90.00
#
_symmetry.space_group_name_H-M   'P 1'
#
loop_
_entity.id
_entity.type
_entity.pdbx_description
1 polymer ?
#
loop_
_entity_poly.entity_id
_entity_poly.type
_entity_poly.pdbx_seq_one_letter_code
_entity_poly.pdbx_strand_id
1 'polypeptide(L)'
;MRHKKFIERNERYDIVQWKFKGIPITFRFWKNGSQIAEIKVDENFAKANGYESVEDMAEKTIGQAKFNEMFGGVPEWIRTDAEGNFIFVGMNPMLFN
;
A
#
# COMPACT_ATOMS: atom_id res chain seq x y z
N MET A 1 -14.19 15.85 -10.34
CA MET A 1 -13.99 15.83 -8.87
C MET A 1 -13.56 14.43 -8.44
N ARG A 2 -12.38 14.27 -7.81
CA ARG A 2 -11.97 12.98 -7.23
C ARG A 2 -12.88 12.70 -6.03
N HIS A 3 -13.76 11.71 -6.15
CA HIS A 3 -14.64 11.33 -5.04
C HIS A 3 -13.79 10.73 -3.91
N LYS A 4 -13.77 11.41 -2.76
CA LYS A 4 -13.15 10.94 -1.52
C LYS A 4 -14.22 10.30 -0.64
N LYS A 5 -14.08 9.00 -0.40
CA LYS A 5 -14.89 8.25 0.57
C LYS A 5 -14.04 8.00 1.81
N PHE A 6 -14.59 8.27 2.99
CA PHE A 6 -13.96 7.83 4.23
C PHE A 6 -14.45 6.42 4.56
N ILE A 7 -13.52 5.53 4.92
CA ILE A 7 -13.80 4.15 5.28
C ILE A 7 -13.74 3.99 6.80
N GLU A 8 -12.69 4.52 7.41
CA GLU A 8 -12.46 4.46 8.86
C GLU A 8 -11.79 5.76 9.31
N ARG A 9 -12.09 6.20 10.53
CA ARG A 9 -11.37 7.28 11.21
C ARG A 9 -11.21 6.93 12.68
N ASN A 10 -10.00 7.08 13.19
CA ASN A 10 -9.72 7.00 14.62
C ASN A 10 -8.66 8.05 15.01
N GLU A 11 -8.22 8.07 16.26
CA GLU A 11 -7.25 9.06 16.76
C GLU A 11 -5.86 8.92 16.11
N ARG A 12 -5.50 7.74 15.62
CA ARG A 12 -4.17 7.45 15.05
C ARG A 12 -4.11 7.73 13.55
N TYR A 13 -5.18 7.40 12.82
CA TYR A 13 -5.19 7.51 11.37
C TYR A 13 -6.59 7.70 10.77
N ASP A 14 -6.63 8.11 9.50
CA ASP A 14 -7.81 8.05 8.64
C ASP A 14 -7.56 7.08 7.49
N ILE A 15 -8.51 6.18 7.22
CA ILE A 15 -8.54 5.36 6.00
C ILE A 15 -9.54 5.98 5.03
N VAL A 16 -9.06 6.30 3.83
CA VAL A 16 -9.84 6.96 2.79
C VAL A 16 -9.65 6.26 1.46
N GLN A 17 -10.64 6.39 0.59
CA GLN A 17 -10.62 5.83 -0.75
C GLN A 17 -10.79 6.92 -1.79
N TRP A 18 -9.93 6.92 -2.80
CA TRP A 18 -9.97 7.81 -3.96
C TRP A 18 -10.13 7.01 -5.24
N LYS A 19 -10.92 7.51 -6.19
CA LYS A 19 -10.99 6.90 -7.52
C LYS A 19 -9.85 7.40 -8.40
N PHE A 20 -8.99 6.49 -8.82
CA PHE A 20 -7.98 6.71 -9.87
C PHE A 20 -8.40 5.91 -11.11
N LYS A 21 -8.66 6.60 -12.23
CA LYS A 21 -9.18 5.98 -13.46
C LYS A 21 -10.42 5.08 -13.23
N GLY A 22 -11.29 5.47 -12.30
CA GLY A 22 -12.47 4.69 -11.91
C GLY A 22 -12.22 3.57 -10.91
N ILE A 23 -10.96 3.17 -10.71
CA ILE A 23 -10.53 2.14 -9.75
C ILE A 23 -10.39 2.77 -8.37
N PRO A 24 -10.99 2.18 -7.32
CA PRO A 24 -10.97 2.77 -6.00
C PRO A 24 -9.70 2.36 -5.23
N ILE A 25 -8.86 3.33 -4.89
CA ILE A 25 -7.55 3.15 -4.24
C ILE A 25 -7.63 3.61 -2.79
N THR A 26 -7.14 2.76 -1.89
CA THR A 26 -7.26 2.95 -0.44
C THR A 26 -5.95 3.49 0.13
N PHE A 27 -6.06 4.58 0.89
CA PHE A 27 -4.96 5.24 1.57
C PHE A 27 -5.19 5.28 3.07
N ARG A 28 -4.10 5.18 3.84
CA ARG A 28 -4.06 5.43 5.29
C ARG A 28 -3.19 6.67 5.54
N PHE A 29 -3.77 7.67 6.21
CA PHE A 29 -3.08 8.90 6.60
C PHE A 29 -2.89 8.93 8.11
N TRP A 30 -1.63 9.01 8.56
CA TRP A 30 -1.30 9.04 9.98
C TRP A 30 -1.43 10.45 10.58
N LYS A 31 -2.00 10.55 11.78
CA LYS A 31 -2.28 11.84 12.47
C LYS A 31 -1.18 12.29 13.43
N ASN A 32 -0.06 11.57 13.49
CA ASN A 32 1.06 11.83 14.40
C ASN A 32 2.00 12.98 13.95
N GLY A 33 1.55 13.87 13.05
CA GLY A 33 2.35 14.98 12.52
C GLY A 33 3.44 14.58 11.51
N SER A 34 3.66 13.28 11.27
CA SER A 34 4.71 12.78 10.36
C SER A 34 4.44 13.03 8.88
N GLN A 35 3.20 13.38 8.52
CA GLN A 35 2.71 13.46 7.14
C GLN A 35 2.88 12.15 6.35
N ILE A 36 3.07 11.01 7.05
CA ILE A 36 3.17 9.70 6.40
C ILE A 36 1.80 9.32 5.83
N ALA A 37 1.81 9.00 4.53
CA ALA A 37 0.73 8.34 3.84
C ALA A 37 1.16 6.92 3.46
N GLU A 38 0.24 5.99 3.58
CA GLU A 38 0.40 4.62 3.13
C GLU A 38 -0.72 4.29 2.15
N ILE A 39 -0.43 3.40 1.21
CA ILE A 39 -1.38 2.86 0.24
C ILE A 39 -1.57 1.38 0.52
N LYS A 40 -2.81 0.91 0.43
CA LYS A 40 -3.11 -0.51 0.60
C LYS A 40 -2.68 -1.28 -0.65
N VAL A 41 -1.93 -2.36 -0.46
CA VAL A 41 -1.59 -3.31 -1.51
C VAL A 41 -2.71 -4.32 -1.62
N ASP A 42 -3.66 -4.02 -2.50
CA ASP A 42 -4.78 -4.89 -2.84
C ASP A 42 -4.93 -5.04 -4.37
N GLU A 43 -5.91 -5.82 -4.79
CA GLU A 43 -6.22 -6.06 -6.21
C GLU A 43 -6.49 -4.77 -7.00
N ASN A 44 -7.08 -3.76 -6.37
CA ASN A 44 -7.34 -2.48 -7.03
C ASN A 44 -6.04 -1.69 -7.23
N PHE A 45 -5.15 -1.72 -6.24
CA PHE A 45 -3.81 -1.14 -6.37
C PHE A 45 -3.01 -1.81 -7.49
N ALA A 46 -2.96 -3.14 -7.53
CA ALA A 46 -2.27 -3.89 -8.58
C ALA A 46 -2.79 -3.51 -9.98
N LYS A 47 -4.12 -3.55 -10.16
CA LYS A 47 -4.77 -3.22 -11.45
C LYS A 47 -4.59 -1.77 -11.85
N ALA A 48 -4.62 -0.84 -10.90
CA ALA A 48 -4.37 0.57 -11.19
C ALA A 48 -2.94 0.85 -11.68
N ASN A 49 -1.99 -0.03 -11.32
CA ASN A 49 -0.60 0.01 -11.79
C ASN A 49 -0.34 -0.90 -13.01
N GLY A 50 -1.38 -1.53 -13.58
CA GLY A 50 -1.28 -2.32 -14.81
C GLY A 50 -0.95 -3.80 -14.61
N TYR A 51 -1.02 -4.30 -13.38
CA TYR A 51 -0.85 -5.72 -13.06
C TYR A 51 -2.19 -6.46 -13.05
N GLU A 52 -2.16 -7.78 -13.24
CA GLU A 52 -3.38 -8.60 -13.25
C GLU A 52 -3.91 -8.87 -11.84
N SER A 53 -3.00 -9.06 -10.89
CA SER A 53 -3.26 -9.37 -9.48
C SER A 53 -2.12 -8.89 -8.58
N VAL A 54 -2.28 -8.97 -7.26
CA VAL A 54 -1.18 -8.71 -6.31
C VAL A 54 -0.02 -9.69 -6.50
N GLU A 55 -0.32 -10.95 -6.83
CA GLU A 55 0.69 -11.98 -7.10
C GLU A 55 1.49 -11.67 -8.36
N ASP A 56 0.82 -11.28 -9.45
CA ASP A 56 1.47 -10.84 -10.69
C ASP A 56 2.38 -9.62 -10.46
N MET A 57 1.89 -8.66 -9.67
CA MET A 57 2.68 -7.50 -9.27
C MET A 57 3.92 -7.90 -8.47
N ALA A 58 3.76 -8.80 -7.48
CA ALA A 58 4.86 -9.24 -6.64
C ALA A 58 5.95 -9.94 -7.46
N GLU A 59 5.52 -10.83 -8.36
CA GLU A 59 6.42 -11.57 -9.24
C GLU A 59 7.19 -10.65 -10.19
N LYS A 60 6.50 -9.68 -10.81
CA LYS A 60 7.11 -8.74 -11.76
C LYS A 60 7.93 -7.62 -11.12
N THR A 61 7.80 -7.38 -9.81
CA THR A 61 8.53 -6.30 -9.11
C THR A 61 9.91 -6.75 -8.63
N ILE A 62 9.96 -7.74 -7.73
CA ILE A 62 11.21 -8.32 -7.21
C ILE A 62 11.14 -9.85 -7.04
N GLY A 63 10.01 -10.48 -7.41
CA GLY A 63 9.76 -11.91 -7.22
C GLY A 63 9.09 -12.23 -5.88
N GLN A 64 8.12 -13.14 -5.88
CA GLN A 64 7.39 -13.56 -4.67
C GLN A 64 8.34 -14.10 -3.58
N ALA A 65 9.36 -14.87 -3.98
CA ALA A 65 10.35 -15.41 -3.06
C ALA A 65 11.12 -14.31 -2.33
N LYS A 66 11.45 -13.20 -3.03
CA LYS A 66 12.18 -12.09 -2.42
C LYS A 66 11.32 -11.28 -1.46
N PHE A 67 10.03 -11.12 -1.77
CA PHE A 67 9.07 -10.57 -0.82
C PHE A 67 8.95 -11.41 0.45
N ASN A 68 8.86 -12.73 0.31
CA ASN A 68 8.83 -13.66 1.44
C ASN A 68 10.11 -13.56 2.29
N GLU A 69 11.28 -13.54 1.66
CA GLU A 69 12.58 -13.41 2.33
C GLU A 69 12.73 -12.10 3.11
N MET A 70 12.36 -10.97 2.49
CA MET A 70 12.62 -9.64 3.06
C MET A 70 11.53 -9.16 4.03
N PHE A 71 10.27 -9.58 3.82
CA PHE A 71 9.12 -8.99 4.50
C PHE A 71 8.12 -10.04 5.03
N GLY A 72 8.38 -11.34 4.84
CA GLY A 72 7.44 -12.41 5.22
C GLY A 72 6.21 -12.53 4.31
N GLY A 73 6.25 -11.89 3.14
CA GLY A 73 5.13 -11.80 2.21
C GLY A 73 5.08 -10.44 1.51
N VAL A 74 4.06 -10.23 0.68
CA VAL A 74 3.78 -8.89 0.13
C VAL A 74 3.19 -8.03 1.26
N PRO A 75 3.76 -6.87 1.60
CA PRO A 75 3.24 -6.02 2.67
C PRO A 75 1.82 -5.52 2.35
N GLU A 76 0.90 -5.58 3.32
CA GLU A 76 -0.48 -5.08 3.13
C GLU A 76 -0.52 -3.56 2.91
N TRP A 77 0.42 -2.83 3.51
CA TRP A 77 0.52 -1.38 3.42
C TRP A 77 1.95 -0.98 3.08
N ILE A 78 2.10 -0.10 2.09
CA ILE A 78 3.40 0.46 1.70
C ILE A 78 3.34 1.98 1.80
N ARG A 79 4.48 2.61 2.09
CA ARG A 79 4.54 4.08 2.17
C ARG A 79 4.54 4.67 0.78
N THR A 80 3.96 5.85 0.68
CA THR A 80 4.08 6.69 -0.51
C THR A 80 4.60 8.06 -0.11
N ASP A 81 5.51 8.60 -0.91
CA ASP A 81 5.99 9.97 -0.75
C ASP A 81 5.12 10.96 -1.55
N ALA A 82 5.46 12.25 -1.46
CA ALA A 82 4.73 13.31 -2.16
C ALA A 82 4.89 13.25 -3.68
N GLU A 83 5.92 12.56 -4.18
CA GLU A 83 6.20 12.39 -5.62
C GLU A 83 5.48 11.16 -6.20
N GLY A 84 4.87 10.34 -5.34
CA GLY A 84 4.16 9.13 -5.72
C GLY A 84 5.05 7.90 -5.82
N ASN A 85 6.28 7.95 -5.31
CA ASN A 85 7.11 6.75 -5.18
C ASN A 85 6.55 5.85 -4.09
N PHE A 86 6.74 4.53 -4.26
CA PHE A 86 6.32 3.53 -3.30
C PHE A 86 7.53 2.95 -2.57
N ILE A 87 7.44 2.90 -1.25
CA ILE A 87 8.49 2.38 -0.37
C ILE A 87 7.91 1.21 0.40
N PHE A 88 8.45 0.02 0.16
CA PHE A 88 8.17 -1.15 0.98
C PHE A 88 8.75 -0.92 2.37
N VAL A 89 7.87 -0.74 3.33
CA VAL A 89 8.21 -0.69 4.75
C VAL A 89 7.62 -1.92 5.42
N GLY A 90 8.47 -2.92 5.62
CA GLY A 90 8.16 -4.11 6.38
C GLY A 90 9.31 -4.43 7.31
N MET A 91 8.99 -5.04 8.44
CA MET A 91 9.97 -5.64 9.33
C MET A 91 10.37 -6.98 8.71
N ASN A 92 11.68 -7.25 8.61
CA ASN A 92 12.14 -8.60 8.29
C ASN A 92 11.71 -9.53 9.45
N PRO A 93 10.80 -10.50 9.25
CA PRO A 93 10.36 -11.39 10.32
C PRO A 93 11.51 -12.24 10.88
N MET A 94 12.59 -12.44 10.12
CA MET A 94 13.80 -13.12 10.60
C MET A 94 14.53 -12.36 11.71
N LEU A 95 14.21 -11.09 11.97
CA LEU A 95 14.75 -10.33 13.09
C LEU A 95 14.01 -10.60 14.41
N PHE A 96 12.98 -11.47 14.40
CA PHE A 96 12.16 -11.82 15.57
C PHE A 96 12.35 -13.26 16.07
N ASN A 97 13.36 -13.98 15.56
CA ASN A 97 13.75 -15.31 16.06
C ASN A 97 15.23 -15.35 16.44
#